data_AF-A0A0S8EDE7-F1
#
_entry.id   AF-A0A0S8EDE7-F1
#
_cell.length_a   1.000
_cell.length_b   1.000
_cell.length_c   1.000
_cell.angle_alpha   90.00
_cell.angle_beta   90.00
_cell.angle_gamma   90.00
#
_symmetry.space_group_name_H-M   'P 1'
#
loop_
_entity.id
_entity.type
_entity.pdbx_description
1 polymer ?
#
loop_
_entity_poly.entity_id
_entity_poly.type
_entity_poly.pdbx_seq_one_letter_code
_entity_poly.pdbx_strand_id
1 'polypeptide(L)'
;MADSLFQPPQTRTRSNEQANSAACRPLQSYLPTRARCLRTATGTYVAQFDRSFCADIDQADLIAQIDTLLHTGQVIKNGDTCHVSRLVWNYRDVVVKRYNHKGIIHSLRHTIKKSRARKAWLNANRLEELKVATPRPVAYIEHRKGPLLWKSYLVTEYVEGKMLHSYIRDDKISKQNRLDAITQVVGLLNRLWKHRITHGDLKHTNVLITERGPILTDLDAMTVHKWKLPYRSRQRKDLERFLKKTDVSPDLYDHCRLLVSNAATSSEKSVADFDEMRCDGWTVRIRKGVGKDDIADMLSLSDSSRGRFVRAKSSDNARVFRGSISFDGTDHGLYLKRYLCRSALDFVKHLFRPSRAKRAFNASLMLQNDGFDAPVVIGLFERHIGPFCSDNSLLTEEVENAKSMVEILTDLCRGPEAETLGRKRDLIRAFAETVGQMHAEGIFHGDLRLGNVLVVRQERKWRFFFIDNERTRKFNAIGARSRLKNLVQVNMFIHGISNTDRMRFFRSYLRVNPSIQARYGRWAARIIAATDKRLSRKDWFEG
;
A
#
# COMPACT_ATOMS: atom_id res chain seq x y z
N MET A 1 -63.38 1.93 5.96
CA MET A 1 -63.12 1.27 7.26
C MET A 1 -62.19 0.11 6.94
N ALA A 2 -60.87 0.31 7.01
CA ALA A 2 -60.02 0.36 8.21
C ALA A 2 -59.57 -1.05 8.65
N ASP A 3 -58.26 -1.26 8.49
CA ASP A 3 -57.32 -1.97 9.38
C ASP A 3 -56.42 -2.98 8.62
N SER A 4 -55.18 -2.65 8.24
CA SER A 4 -53.98 -2.36 9.05
C SER A 4 -53.58 -3.51 9.98
N LEU A 5 -52.69 -4.40 9.51
CA LEU A 5 -51.72 -5.07 10.38
C LEU A 5 -50.33 -5.10 9.72
N PHE A 6 -49.53 -4.12 10.14
CA PHE A 6 -48.08 -4.11 10.17
C PHE A 6 -47.52 -5.47 10.67
N GLN A 7 -46.64 -6.11 9.90
CA GLN A 7 -45.66 -7.05 10.45
C GLN A 7 -44.31 -6.34 10.60
N PRO A 8 -43.68 -6.37 11.80
CA PRO A 8 -42.39 -5.73 12.02
C PRO A 8 -41.26 -6.51 11.32
N PRO A 9 -40.19 -5.83 10.86
CA PRO A 9 -39.06 -6.49 10.21
C PRO A 9 -38.34 -7.40 11.21
N GLN A 10 -38.13 -8.66 10.79
CA GLN A 10 -37.40 -9.66 11.54
C GLN A 10 -36.03 -9.12 11.97
N THR A 11 -35.83 -9.10 13.28
CA THR A 11 -34.57 -8.77 13.94
C THR A 11 -33.47 -9.72 13.44
N ARG A 12 -32.51 -9.17 12.69
CA ARG A 12 -31.24 -9.85 12.40
C ARG A 12 -30.63 -10.34 13.71
N THR A 13 -30.55 -11.65 13.86
CA THR A 13 -29.91 -12.34 14.99
C THR A 13 -28.47 -11.86 15.15
N ARG A 14 -28.15 -11.41 16.38
CA ARG A 14 -26.87 -10.86 16.87
C ARG A 14 -25.65 -11.80 16.78
N SER A 15 -25.76 -12.97 16.14
CA SER A 15 -24.70 -13.98 16.11
C SER A 15 -23.53 -13.64 15.17
N ASN A 16 -23.71 -12.77 14.17
CA ASN A 16 -22.64 -12.40 13.23
C ASN A 16 -21.84 -11.13 13.61
N GLU A 17 -22.24 -10.38 14.64
CA GLU A 17 -21.46 -9.22 15.12
C GLU A 17 -20.36 -9.59 16.12
N GLN A 18 -20.47 -10.74 16.80
CA GLN A 18 -19.46 -11.19 17.77
C GLN A 18 -18.15 -11.67 17.11
N ALA A 19 -18.19 -12.16 15.87
CA ALA A 19 -16.97 -12.55 15.14
C ALA A 19 -16.11 -11.34 14.70
N ASN A 20 -16.72 -10.17 14.51
CA ASN A 20 -16.01 -8.94 14.13
C ASN A 20 -15.61 -8.05 15.32
N SER A 21 -16.15 -8.27 16.52
CA SER A 21 -15.79 -7.50 17.73
C SER A 21 -14.46 -7.96 18.36
N ALA A 22 -14.03 -9.21 18.13
CA ALA A 22 -12.73 -9.72 18.56
C ALA A 22 -11.54 -9.01 17.86
N ALA A 23 -11.75 -8.45 16.67
CA ALA A 23 -10.72 -7.74 15.91
C ALA A 23 -10.36 -6.35 16.49
N CYS A 24 -11.08 -5.88 17.51
CA CYS A 24 -10.98 -4.53 18.05
C CYS A 24 -10.90 -4.46 19.59
N ARG A 25 -10.32 -5.46 20.28
CA ARG A 25 -9.89 -5.22 21.67
C ARG A 25 -8.78 -4.17 21.71
N PRO A 26 -8.81 -3.20 22.64
CA PRO A 26 -7.75 -2.20 22.79
C PRO A 26 -6.39 -2.87 22.97
N LEU A 27 -5.38 -2.44 22.20
CA LEU A 27 -4.03 -3.05 22.11
C LEU A 27 -3.26 -3.20 23.45
N GLN A 28 -3.75 -2.64 24.55
CA GLN A 28 -3.23 -2.81 25.91
C GLN A 28 -3.73 -4.10 26.59
N SER A 29 -4.77 -4.76 26.07
CA SER A 29 -5.32 -6.00 26.61
C SER A 29 -4.46 -7.24 26.34
N TYR A 30 -3.41 -7.08 25.53
CA TYR A 30 -2.52 -8.16 25.06
C TYR A 30 -1.10 -8.05 25.66
N LEU A 31 -1.00 -7.42 26.82
CA LEU A 31 0.24 -7.29 27.58
C LEU A 31 0.17 -8.32 28.71
N PRO A 32 1.30 -8.97 29.05
CA PRO A 32 1.33 -9.92 30.15
C PRO A 32 0.78 -9.27 31.42
N THR A 33 -0.23 -9.91 32.01
CA THR A 33 -0.84 -9.43 33.24
C THR A 33 0.18 -9.44 34.37
N ARG A 34 -0.01 -8.59 35.40
CA ARG A 34 0.86 -8.59 36.60
C ARG A 34 0.89 -9.96 37.30
N ALA A 35 -0.09 -10.82 37.06
CA ALA A 35 -0.15 -12.19 37.58
C ALA A 35 0.81 -13.16 36.87
N ARG A 36 1.16 -12.93 35.59
CA ARG A 36 2.05 -13.81 34.81
C ARG A 36 3.53 -13.47 34.94
N CYS A 37 3.85 -12.27 35.43
CA CYS A 37 5.24 -11.79 35.50
C CYS A 37 5.71 -11.48 36.92
N LEU A 38 7.01 -11.67 37.14
CA LEU A 38 7.75 -11.22 38.30
C LEU A 38 8.70 -10.09 37.86
N ARG A 39 8.64 -8.94 38.54
CA ARG A 39 9.57 -7.84 38.30
C ARG A 39 10.56 -7.77 39.45
N THR A 40 11.85 -7.73 39.13
CA THR A 40 12.92 -7.61 40.11
C THR A 40 13.87 -6.46 39.72
N ALA A 41 14.53 -5.89 40.72
CA ALA A 41 15.57 -4.89 40.56
C ALA A 41 16.72 -5.23 41.51
N THR A 42 17.92 -5.40 40.95
CA THR A 42 19.12 -5.80 41.69
C THR A 42 20.25 -4.85 41.28
N GLY A 43 20.66 -3.95 42.18
CA GLY A 43 21.65 -2.92 41.87
C GLY A 43 21.27 -2.08 40.64
N THR A 44 22.12 -2.09 39.61
CA THR A 44 21.93 -1.36 38.35
C THR A 44 21.05 -2.08 37.33
N TYR A 45 20.51 -3.25 37.67
CA TYR A 45 19.70 -4.08 36.77
C TYR A 45 18.21 -4.00 37.10
N VAL A 46 17.39 -3.95 36.06
CA VAL A 46 15.93 -4.08 36.14
C VAL A 46 15.51 -5.21 35.22
N ALA A 47 14.81 -6.20 35.75
CA ALA A 47 14.40 -7.37 35.00
C ALA A 47 12.91 -7.69 35.19
N GLN A 48 12.34 -8.36 34.19
CA GLN A 48 11.02 -8.93 34.25
C GLN A 48 11.06 -10.35 33.70
N PHE A 49 10.55 -11.28 34.49
CA PHE A 49 10.54 -12.71 34.23
C PHE A 49 9.11 -13.24 34.13
N ASP A 50 8.90 -14.29 33.34
CA ASP A 50 7.68 -15.11 33.42
C ASP A 50 7.72 -15.95 34.72
N ARG A 51 6.63 -15.96 35.50
CA ARG A 51 6.61 -16.64 36.81
C ARG A 51 6.84 -18.14 36.70
N SER A 52 6.37 -18.78 35.62
CA SER A 52 6.56 -20.22 35.41
C SER A 52 8.02 -20.60 35.18
N PHE A 53 8.87 -19.62 34.87
CA PHE A 53 10.30 -19.82 34.71
C PHE A 53 11.07 -19.62 36.02
N CYS A 54 10.55 -18.81 36.95
CA CYS A 54 11.26 -18.42 38.17
C CYS A 54 10.78 -19.12 39.45
N ALA A 55 9.84 -20.07 39.36
CA ALA A 55 9.22 -20.70 40.53
C ALA A 55 10.24 -21.35 41.49
N ASP A 56 11.39 -21.80 40.97
CA ASP A 56 12.40 -22.55 41.72
C ASP A 56 13.79 -21.88 41.72
N ILE A 57 13.88 -20.56 41.44
CA ILE A 57 15.16 -19.93 41.06
C ILE A 57 15.43 -18.57 41.71
N ASP A 58 16.66 -18.36 42.18
CA ASP A 58 17.18 -17.02 42.51
C ASP A 58 17.44 -16.20 41.24
N GLN A 59 16.59 -15.18 41.01
CA GLN A 59 16.70 -14.33 39.84
C GLN A 59 17.91 -13.38 39.90
N ALA A 60 18.45 -13.12 41.10
CA ALA A 60 19.65 -12.31 41.25
C ALA A 60 20.88 -13.05 40.70
N ASP A 61 20.92 -14.37 40.85
CA ASP A 61 22.02 -15.21 40.36
C ASP A 61 22.16 -15.16 38.83
N LEU A 62 21.05 -15.30 38.09
CA LEU A 62 21.07 -15.15 36.64
C LEU A 62 21.59 -13.77 36.22
N ILE A 63 21.10 -12.72 36.88
CA ILE A 63 21.45 -11.34 36.54
C ILE A 63 22.95 -11.11 36.77
N ALA A 64 23.51 -11.64 37.87
CA ALA A 64 24.93 -11.53 38.19
C ALA A 64 25.81 -12.27 37.18
N GLN A 65 25.38 -13.46 36.74
CA GLN A 65 26.20 -14.34 35.90
C GLN A 65 25.94 -14.18 34.40
N ILE A 66 24.91 -13.44 33.96
CA ILE A 66 24.44 -13.45 32.56
C ILE A 66 25.51 -13.12 31.52
N ASP A 67 26.40 -12.16 31.79
CA ASP A 67 27.48 -11.81 30.86
C ASP A 67 28.51 -12.96 30.79
N THR A 68 28.85 -13.61 31.90
CA THR A 68 29.75 -14.78 31.93
C THR A 68 29.14 -15.96 31.18
N LEU A 69 27.88 -16.30 31.47
CA LEU A 69 27.13 -17.39 30.82
C LEU A 69 26.98 -17.18 29.31
N LEU A 70 26.82 -15.92 28.87
CA LEU A 70 26.81 -15.57 27.45
C LEU A 70 28.12 -15.93 26.74
N HIS A 71 29.26 -15.72 27.42
CA HIS A 71 30.59 -15.97 26.88
C HIS A 71 31.02 -17.44 26.95
N THR A 72 30.58 -18.18 27.96
CA THR A 72 30.88 -19.62 28.11
C THR A 72 29.89 -20.53 27.40
N GLY A 73 28.67 -20.04 27.09
CA GLY A 73 27.66 -20.79 26.36
C GLY A 73 27.98 -21.01 24.87
N GLN A 74 27.11 -21.76 24.20
CA GLN A 74 27.24 -22.02 22.76
C GLN A 74 26.88 -20.76 21.97
N VAL A 75 27.90 -20.01 21.53
CA VAL A 75 27.73 -18.77 20.77
C VAL A 75 27.10 -19.06 19.40
N ILE A 76 25.88 -18.57 19.19
CA ILE A 76 25.17 -18.64 17.91
C ILE A 76 25.55 -17.47 17.01
N LYS A 77 25.71 -16.27 17.59
CA LYS A 77 26.04 -15.06 16.84
C LYS A 77 26.82 -14.08 17.71
N ASN A 78 28.01 -13.70 17.27
CA ASN A 78 28.77 -12.63 17.89
C ASN A 78 28.92 -11.46 16.91
N GLY A 79 28.61 -10.25 17.34
CA GLY A 79 28.81 -9.06 16.54
C GLY A 79 28.58 -7.77 17.31
N ASP A 80 29.01 -6.64 16.72
CA ASP A 80 29.02 -5.34 17.39
C ASP A 80 27.65 -4.89 17.88
N THR A 81 26.60 -5.35 17.20
CA THR A 81 25.22 -4.93 17.45
C THR A 81 24.48 -5.79 18.46
N CYS A 82 24.77 -7.10 18.47
CA CYS A 82 24.14 -8.06 19.36
C CYS A 82 25.00 -9.32 19.49
N HIS A 83 24.97 -9.89 20.69
CA HIS A 83 25.56 -11.20 21.00
C HIS A 83 24.43 -12.18 21.33
N VAL A 84 24.44 -13.36 20.73
CA VAL A 84 23.43 -14.41 20.92
C VAL A 84 24.14 -15.71 21.29
N SER A 85 23.77 -16.28 22.42
CA SER A 85 24.32 -17.55 22.92
C SER A 85 23.19 -18.46 23.39
N ARG A 86 23.31 -19.77 23.14
CA ARG A 86 22.47 -20.81 23.75
C ARG A 86 23.14 -21.26 25.03
N LEU A 87 22.36 -21.37 26.08
CA LEU A 87 22.83 -21.80 27.38
C LEU A 87 21.80 -22.70 28.05
N VAL A 88 22.29 -23.69 28.77
CA VAL A 88 21.47 -24.47 29.69
C VAL A 88 21.56 -23.79 31.03
N TRP A 89 20.43 -23.32 31.52
CA TRP A 89 20.35 -22.68 32.83
C TRP A 89 19.17 -23.24 33.61
N ASN A 90 19.47 -23.78 34.80
CA ASN A 90 18.52 -24.50 35.66
C ASN A 90 17.70 -25.54 34.90
N TYR A 91 18.40 -26.45 34.21
CA TYR A 91 17.83 -27.53 33.41
C TYR A 91 16.93 -27.08 32.25
N ARG A 92 16.89 -25.78 31.96
CA ARG A 92 16.15 -25.21 30.83
C ARG A 92 17.10 -24.74 29.76
N ASP A 93 16.80 -25.11 28.53
CA ASP A 93 17.54 -24.69 27.36
C ASP A 93 17.00 -23.34 26.86
N VAL A 94 17.85 -22.32 26.89
CA VAL A 94 17.45 -20.95 26.58
C VAL A 94 18.42 -20.28 25.63
N VAL A 95 17.90 -19.31 24.88
CA VAL A 95 18.68 -18.41 24.04
C VAL A 95 18.68 -17.04 24.67
N VAL A 96 19.89 -16.51 24.90
CA VAL A 96 20.09 -15.15 25.41
C VAL A 96 20.61 -14.27 24.30
N LYS A 97 19.88 -13.19 24.00
CA LYS A 97 20.26 -12.14 23.04
C LYS A 97 20.57 -10.85 23.79
N ARG A 98 21.86 -10.51 23.87
CA ARG A 98 22.38 -9.23 24.39
C ARG A 98 22.38 -8.18 23.29
N TYR A 99 21.77 -7.03 23.55
CA TYR A 99 21.84 -5.83 22.72
C TYR A 99 22.89 -4.88 23.31
N ASN A 100 23.95 -4.63 22.54
CA ASN A 100 25.09 -3.84 22.98
C ASN A 100 24.80 -2.33 22.93
N HIS A 101 25.51 -1.58 23.78
CA HIS A 101 25.54 -0.12 23.74
C HIS A 101 26.17 0.37 22.43
N LYS A 102 25.57 1.39 21.78
CA LYS A 102 26.13 2.05 20.58
C LYS A 102 26.24 3.56 20.73
N GLY A 103 26.72 4.03 21.87
CA GLY A 103 26.95 5.43 22.17
C GLY A 103 25.81 6.12 22.93
N ILE A 104 26.15 7.28 23.52
CA ILE A 104 25.32 8.02 24.49
C ILE A 104 24.00 8.50 23.87
N ILE A 105 24.03 9.04 22.64
CA ILE A 105 22.82 9.50 21.92
C ILE A 105 21.86 8.33 21.62
N HIS A 106 22.41 7.15 21.30
CA HIS A 106 21.61 5.94 21.09
C HIS A 106 20.97 5.48 22.39
N SER A 107 21.72 5.49 23.50
CA SER A 107 21.22 5.15 24.84
C SER A 107 20.11 6.09 25.30
N LEU A 108 20.26 7.42 25.14
CA LEU A 108 19.24 8.41 25.51
C LEU A 108 17.92 8.19 24.75
N ARG A 109 17.99 7.92 23.43
CA ARG A 109 16.81 7.59 22.60
C ARG A 109 16.09 6.32 23.08
N HIS A 110 16.83 5.31 23.55
CA HIS A 110 16.27 4.03 24.01
C HIS A 110 15.79 4.06 25.46
N THR A 111 16.34 4.93 26.31
CA THR A 111 15.78 5.24 27.63
C THR A 111 14.34 5.77 27.49
N ILE A 112 14.08 6.66 26.52
CA ILE A 112 12.74 7.22 26.26
C ILE A 112 11.83 6.22 25.53
N LYS A 113 12.38 5.42 24.60
CA LYS A 113 11.58 4.53 23.71
C LYS A 113 11.55 3.05 24.12
N LYS A 114 11.80 2.70 25.39
CA LYS A 114 11.97 1.31 25.89
C LYS A 114 13.18 0.58 25.24
N SER A 115 13.81 -0.32 25.99
CA SER A 115 14.93 -1.13 25.46
C SER A 115 14.50 -2.05 24.31
N ARG A 116 15.47 -2.50 23.49
CA ARG A 116 15.20 -3.44 22.39
C ARG A 116 14.75 -4.79 22.93
N ALA A 117 15.39 -5.28 23.99
CA ALA A 117 14.98 -6.50 24.66
C ALA A 117 13.54 -6.40 25.19
N ARG A 118 13.18 -5.30 25.87
CA ARG A 118 11.82 -5.08 26.34
C ARG A 118 10.81 -5.04 25.20
N LYS A 119 11.13 -4.42 24.06
CA LYS A 119 10.25 -4.43 22.87
C LYS A 119 10.05 -5.83 22.32
N ALA A 120 11.14 -6.57 22.14
CA ALA A 120 11.09 -7.93 21.63
C ALA A 120 10.28 -8.84 22.56
N TRP A 121 10.50 -8.77 23.87
CA TRP A 121 9.73 -9.53 24.87
C TRP A 121 8.24 -9.20 24.82
N LEU A 122 7.88 -7.90 24.75
CA LEU A 122 6.48 -7.47 24.62
C LEU A 122 5.84 -7.93 23.30
N ASN A 123 6.61 -7.93 22.21
CA ASN A 123 6.13 -8.36 20.90
C ASN A 123 5.96 -9.88 20.85
N ALA A 124 6.88 -10.65 21.44
CA ALA A 124 6.78 -12.10 21.53
C ALA A 124 5.56 -12.55 22.34
N ASN A 125 5.32 -11.95 23.51
CA ASN A 125 4.12 -12.25 24.32
C ASN A 125 2.83 -11.95 23.53
N ARG A 126 2.81 -10.83 22.79
CA ARG A 126 1.68 -10.50 21.92
C ARG A 126 1.46 -11.55 20.83
N LEU A 127 2.54 -12.06 20.22
CA LEU A 127 2.41 -13.09 19.19
C LEU A 127 1.90 -14.42 19.76
N GLU A 128 2.34 -14.81 20.97
CA GLU A 128 1.84 -15.99 21.68
C GLU A 128 0.32 -15.91 21.87
N GLU A 129 -0.21 -14.77 22.33
CA GLU A 129 -1.65 -14.56 22.48
C GLU A 129 -2.42 -14.55 21.15
N LEU A 130 -1.80 -14.06 20.08
CA LEU A 130 -2.35 -14.09 18.72
C LEU A 130 -2.19 -15.45 18.02
N LYS A 131 -1.66 -16.47 18.73
CA LYS A 131 -1.35 -17.80 18.17
C LYS A 131 -0.45 -17.71 16.93
N VAL A 132 0.47 -16.75 16.92
CA VAL A 132 1.54 -16.61 15.92
C VAL A 132 2.81 -17.19 16.52
N ALA A 133 3.31 -18.26 15.90
CA ALA A 133 4.45 -19.01 16.41
C ALA A 133 5.74 -18.17 16.49
N THR A 134 6.34 -18.14 17.68
CA THR A 134 7.60 -17.48 18.01
C THR A 134 8.20 -18.16 19.26
N PRO A 135 9.53 -18.13 19.50
CA PRO A 135 10.10 -18.66 20.72
C PRO A 135 9.46 -18.03 21.97
N ARG A 136 9.15 -18.87 22.96
CA ARG A 136 8.49 -18.42 24.19
C ARG A 136 9.38 -17.40 24.92
N PRO A 137 8.89 -16.16 25.15
CA PRO A 137 9.67 -15.14 25.82
C PRO A 137 9.68 -15.37 27.32
N VAL A 138 10.86 -15.61 27.86
CA VAL A 138 11.02 -15.98 29.27
C VAL A 138 11.32 -14.76 30.12
N ALA A 139 12.23 -13.89 29.67
CA ALA A 139 12.62 -12.72 30.43
C ALA A 139 13.15 -11.59 29.54
N TYR A 140 13.15 -10.38 30.10
CA TYR A 140 14.04 -9.32 29.66
C TYR A 140 14.77 -8.70 30.85
N ILE A 141 16.03 -8.32 30.64
CA ILE A 141 16.89 -7.68 31.64
C ILE A 141 17.46 -6.38 31.05
N GLU A 142 17.44 -5.30 31.81
CA GLU A 142 17.99 -3.99 31.46
C GLU A 142 19.08 -3.60 32.45
N HIS A 143 20.31 -3.38 31.98
CA HIS A 143 21.39 -2.81 32.77
C HIS A 143 21.42 -1.29 32.58
N ARG A 144 21.36 -0.51 33.65
CA ARG A 144 21.35 0.95 33.63
C ARG A 144 22.58 1.53 34.33
N LYS A 145 23.22 2.53 33.73
CA LYS A 145 24.23 3.36 34.39
C LYS A 145 23.59 4.73 34.65
N GLY A 146 23.16 4.97 35.89
CA GLY A 146 22.32 6.13 36.24
C GLY A 146 21.00 6.13 35.45
N PRO A 147 20.57 7.25 34.83
CA PRO A 147 19.33 7.27 34.04
C PRO A 147 19.47 6.59 32.66
N LEU A 148 20.68 6.21 32.25
CA LEU A 148 20.97 5.71 30.91
C LEU A 148 20.86 4.19 30.82
N LEU A 149 20.10 3.70 29.84
CA LEU A 149 20.07 2.29 29.49
C LEU A 149 21.41 1.91 28.82
N TRP A 150 22.21 1.08 29.47
CA TRP A 150 23.53 0.67 29.00
C TRP A 150 23.45 -0.57 28.11
N LYS A 151 22.92 -1.67 28.63
CA LYS A 151 22.72 -2.94 27.90
C LYS A 151 21.32 -3.47 28.15
N SER A 152 20.84 -4.34 27.25
CA SER A 152 19.59 -5.08 27.50
C SER A 152 19.68 -6.50 26.95
N TYR A 153 19.03 -7.44 27.61
CA TYR A 153 19.08 -8.86 27.32
C TYR A 153 17.66 -9.40 27.14
N LEU A 154 17.43 -10.14 26.08
CA LEU A 154 16.21 -10.92 25.87
C LEU A 154 16.54 -12.39 26.11
N VAL A 155 15.72 -13.07 26.93
CA VAL A 155 15.81 -14.51 27.18
C VAL A 155 14.57 -15.18 26.60
N THR A 156 14.76 -16.16 25.73
CA THR A 156 13.68 -16.99 25.17
C THR A 156 14.01 -18.47 25.35
N GLU A 157 13.01 -19.34 25.33
CA GLU A 157 13.26 -20.77 25.21
C GLU A 157 14.01 -21.07 23.90
N TYR A 158 14.90 -22.05 23.96
CA TYR A 158 15.53 -22.58 22.77
C TYR A 158 14.50 -23.37 21.97
N VAL A 159 14.54 -23.19 20.65
CA VAL A 159 13.72 -23.98 19.73
C VAL A 159 14.64 -24.55 18.67
N GLU A 160 14.68 -25.88 18.60
CA GLU A 160 15.42 -26.62 17.59
C GLU A 160 14.78 -26.39 16.21
N GLY A 161 15.59 -26.00 15.23
CA GLY A 161 15.10 -25.69 13.89
C GLY A 161 16.14 -25.09 12.96
N LYS A 162 15.96 -25.31 11.66
CA LYS A 162 16.84 -24.74 10.62
C LYS A 162 16.33 -23.36 10.22
N MET A 163 17.22 -22.39 10.02
CA MET A 163 16.84 -21.11 9.40
C MET A 163 16.23 -21.35 8.03
N LEU A 164 15.15 -20.63 7.69
CA LEU A 164 14.49 -20.74 6.39
C LEU A 164 15.48 -20.54 5.24
N HIS A 165 16.45 -19.66 5.41
CA HIS A 165 17.53 -19.45 4.44
C HIS A 165 18.31 -20.74 4.12
N SER A 166 18.72 -21.47 5.15
CA SER A 166 19.46 -22.72 5.01
C SER A 166 18.55 -23.87 4.57
N TYR A 167 17.31 -23.90 5.07
CA TYR A 167 16.32 -24.93 4.74
C TYR A 167 15.97 -24.95 3.24
N ILE A 168 15.78 -23.79 2.60
CA ILE A 168 15.44 -23.74 1.18
C ILE A 168 16.63 -24.13 0.27
N ARG A 169 17.87 -23.95 0.76
CA ARG A 169 19.12 -24.23 0.02
C ARG A 169 19.68 -25.63 0.26
N ASP A 170 19.05 -26.44 1.11
CA ASP A 170 19.53 -27.78 1.45
C ASP A 170 19.06 -28.78 0.38
N ASP A 171 19.98 -29.26 -0.46
CA ASP A 171 19.73 -30.19 -1.57
C ASP A 171 19.15 -31.54 -1.13
N LYS A 172 19.27 -31.88 0.17
CA LYS A 172 18.64 -33.08 0.74
C LYS A 172 17.12 -32.92 0.92
N ILE A 173 16.61 -31.69 0.88
CA ILE A 173 15.18 -31.39 1.08
C ILE A 173 14.48 -31.34 -0.27
N SER A 174 13.43 -32.17 -0.45
CA SER A 174 12.65 -32.24 -1.68
C SER A 174 12.02 -30.88 -2.05
N LYS A 175 11.79 -30.66 -3.36
CA LYS A 175 11.12 -29.45 -3.87
C LYS A 175 9.76 -29.23 -3.19
N GLN A 176 8.98 -30.30 -2.98
CA GLN A 176 7.68 -30.24 -2.33
C GLN A 176 7.78 -29.74 -0.88
N ASN A 177 8.70 -30.29 -0.08
CA ASN A 177 8.87 -29.89 1.32
C ASN A 177 9.33 -28.42 1.46
N ARG A 178 10.07 -27.90 0.48
CA ARG A 178 10.44 -26.47 0.43
C ARG A 178 9.21 -25.59 0.16
N LEU A 179 8.34 -26.00 -0.77
CA LEU A 179 7.09 -25.29 -1.08
C LEU A 179 6.13 -25.28 0.11
N ASP A 180 5.99 -26.40 0.81
CA ASP A 180 5.13 -26.52 1.97
C ASP A 180 5.61 -25.61 3.12
N ALA A 181 6.92 -25.59 3.39
CA ALA A 181 7.50 -24.71 4.39
C ALA A 181 7.22 -23.22 4.08
N ILE A 182 7.37 -22.81 2.82
CA ILE A 182 7.09 -21.44 2.39
C ILE A 182 5.59 -21.11 2.50
N THR A 183 4.72 -22.04 2.13
CA THR A 183 3.27 -21.90 2.28
C THR A 183 2.88 -21.68 3.74
N GLN A 184 3.48 -22.43 4.66
CA GLN A 184 3.27 -22.26 6.09
C GLN A 184 3.78 -20.88 6.58
N VAL A 185 4.92 -20.41 6.06
CA VAL A 185 5.47 -19.09 6.40
C VAL A 185 4.54 -17.98 5.93
N VAL A 186 4.01 -18.08 4.71
CA VAL A 186 3.01 -17.13 4.18
C VAL A 186 1.74 -17.15 5.04
N GLY A 187 1.29 -18.34 5.46
CA GLY A 187 0.17 -18.48 6.41
C GLY A 187 0.43 -17.78 7.75
N LEU A 188 1.65 -17.89 8.28
CA LEU A 188 2.10 -17.21 9.50
C LEU A 188 2.11 -15.68 9.34
N LEU A 189 2.62 -15.18 8.20
CA LEU A 189 2.62 -13.74 7.88
C LEU A 189 1.20 -13.20 7.68
N ASN A 190 0.32 -13.96 7.05
CA ASN A 190 -1.09 -13.61 6.89
C ASN A 190 -1.78 -13.42 8.25
N ARG A 191 -1.46 -14.25 9.26
CA ARG A 191 -1.95 -14.05 10.64
C ARG A 191 -1.48 -12.70 11.21
N LEU A 192 -0.21 -12.34 11.07
CA LEU A 192 0.29 -11.01 11.48
C LEU A 192 -0.46 -9.86 10.80
N TRP A 193 -0.66 -9.98 9.48
CA TRP A 193 -1.25 -8.94 8.65
C TRP A 193 -2.74 -8.72 8.94
N LYS A 194 -3.50 -9.78 9.25
CA LYS A 194 -4.88 -9.67 9.76
C LYS A 194 -4.96 -8.76 10.99
N HIS A 195 -3.93 -8.75 11.83
CA HIS A 195 -3.84 -7.90 13.03
C HIS A 195 -3.10 -6.57 12.80
N ARG A 196 -2.83 -6.19 11.54
CA ARG A 196 -2.08 -4.97 11.16
C ARG A 196 -0.70 -4.87 11.83
N ILE A 197 -0.03 -6.02 11.94
CA ILE A 197 1.32 -6.12 12.49
C ILE A 197 2.32 -6.25 11.33
N THR A 198 3.44 -5.55 11.43
CA THR A 198 4.58 -5.70 10.51
C THR A 198 5.81 -6.07 11.32
N HIS A 199 6.62 -7.00 10.83
CA HIS A 199 7.84 -7.47 11.46
C HIS A 199 8.95 -6.40 11.48
N GLY A 200 9.08 -5.58 10.44
CA GLY A 200 10.05 -4.48 10.38
C GLY A 200 11.51 -4.87 10.05
N ASP A 201 11.85 -6.17 10.03
CA ASP A 201 13.11 -6.71 9.50
C ASP A 201 12.91 -8.15 8.96
N LEU A 202 11.83 -8.37 8.22
CA LEU A 202 11.47 -9.69 7.72
C LEU A 202 12.48 -10.20 6.67
N LYS A 203 13.27 -11.22 7.02
CA LYS A 203 14.29 -11.88 6.18
C LYS A 203 14.25 -13.40 6.44
N HIS A 204 14.73 -14.22 5.52
CA HIS A 204 14.77 -15.69 5.71
C HIS A 204 15.61 -16.14 6.91
N THR A 205 16.57 -15.33 7.35
CA THR A 205 17.39 -15.63 8.55
C THR A 205 16.62 -15.39 9.85
N ASN A 206 15.48 -14.69 9.80
CA ASN A 206 14.64 -14.36 10.96
C ASN A 206 13.40 -15.26 11.02
N VAL A 207 13.41 -16.38 10.29
CA VAL A 207 12.38 -17.41 10.30
C VAL A 207 13.08 -18.74 10.53
N LEU A 208 12.66 -19.51 11.52
CA LEU A 208 13.14 -20.88 11.74
C LEU A 208 12.06 -21.87 11.31
N ILE A 209 12.46 -22.94 10.63
CA ILE A 209 11.62 -24.08 10.28
C ILE A 209 11.87 -25.18 11.32
N THR A 210 10.82 -25.54 12.04
CA THR A 210 10.82 -26.57 13.08
C THR A 210 9.91 -27.72 12.64
N GLU A 211 9.94 -28.84 13.36
CA GLU A 211 8.99 -29.95 13.13
C GLU A 211 7.52 -29.52 13.28
N ARG A 212 7.24 -28.54 14.14
CA ARG A 212 5.90 -27.99 14.37
C ARG A 212 5.52 -26.87 13.39
N GLY A 213 6.37 -26.59 12.41
CA GLY A 213 6.19 -25.53 11.42
C GLY A 213 7.07 -24.29 11.65
N PRO A 214 6.84 -23.20 10.88
CA PRO A 214 7.68 -22.01 10.92
C PRO A 214 7.41 -21.14 12.14
N ILE A 215 8.48 -20.62 12.73
CA ILE A 215 8.44 -19.66 13.84
C ILE A 215 9.17 -18.37 13.47
N LEU A 216 8.66 -17.22 13.92
CA LEU A 216 9.30 -15.93 13.73
C LEU A 216 10.29 -15.63 14.86
N THR A 217 11.45 -15.10 14.48
CA THR A 217 12.49 -14.63 15.42
C THR A 217 12.83 -13.16 15.15
N ASP A 218 13.57 -12.54 16.06
CA ASP A 218 13.97 -11.12 15.99
C ASP A 218 12.82 -10.10 15.89
N LEU A 219 12.02 -10.03 16.96
CA LEU A 219 10.81 -9.20 17.01
C LEU A 219 11.04 -7.76 17.51
N ASP A 220 12.28 -7.28 17.61
CA ASP A 220 12.59 -5.98 18.22
C ASP A 220 12.19 -4.78 17.35
N ALA A 221 12.14 -4.98 16.03
CA ALA A 221 11.68 -4.02 15.03
C ALA A 221 10.15 -4.09 14.75
N MET A 222 9.47 -5.10 15.31
CA MET A 222 8.06 -5.35 15.04
C MET A 222 7.20 -4.18 15.52
N THR A 223 6.28 -3.78 14.65
CA THR A 223 5.42 -2.61 14.84
C THR A 223 3.96 -3.00 14.63
N VAL A 224 3.12 -2.62 15.59
CA VAL A 224 1.66 -2.71 15.47
C VAL A 224 1.12 -1.37 14.97
N HIS A 225 0.34 -1.39 13.90
CA HIS A 225 -0.12 -0.17 13.24
C HIS A 225 -1.55 0.17 13.63
N LYS A 226 -1.75 1.35 14.21
CA LYS A 226 -3.09 1.90 14.45
C LYS A 226 -3.82 2.28 13.15
N TRP A 227 -3.08 2.69 12.12
CA TRP A 227 -3.62 3.26 10.89
C TRP A 227 -3.29 2.38 9.68
N LYS A 228 -4.27 2.17 8.78
CA LYS A 228 -4.12 1.33 7.58
C LYS A 228 -3.06 1.84 6.59
N LEU A 229 -2.83 3.14 6.52
CA LEU A 229 -1.91 3.76 5.55
C LEU A 229 -0.41 3.48 5.84
N PRO A 230 0.14 3.78 7.03
CA PRO A 230 1.52 3.40 7.35
C PRO A 230 1.70 1.88 7.37
N TYR A 231 0.67 1.14 7.79
CA TYR A 231 0.63 -0.32 7.73
C TYR A 231 0.89 -0.83 6.31
N ARG A 232 0.08 -0.44 5.31
CA ARG A 232 0.23 -0.92 3.92
C ARG A 232 1.62 -0.64 3.35
N SER A 233 2.17 0.55 3.61
CA SER A 233 3.53 0.88 3.18
C SER A 233 4.60 0.02 3.87
N ARG A 234 4.43 -0.33 5.14
CA ARG A 234 5.38 -1.12 5.93
C ARG A 234 5.26 -2.61 5.65
N GLN A 235 4.04 -3.12 5.47
CA GLN A 235 3.74 -4.47 5.02
C GLN A 235 4.44 -4.75 3.69
N ARG A 236 4.31 -3.85 2.71
CA ARG A 236 4.98 -3.99 1.42
C ARG A 236 6.50 -4.03 1.54
N LYS A 237 7.09 -3.23 2.43
CA LYS A 237 8.55 -3.25 2.69
C LYS A 237 9.01 -4.55 3.35
N ASP A 238 8.21 -5.11 4.26
CA ASP A 238 8.51 -6.42 4.86
C ASP A 238 8.44 -7.53 3.81
N LEU A 239 7.43 -7.50 2.95
CA LEU A 239 7.31 -8.42 1.82
C LEU A 239 8.49 -8.26 0.85
N GLU A 240 8.82 -7.03 0.44
CA GLU A 240 9.97 -6.75 -0.42
C GLU A 240 11.27 -7.31 0.18
N ARG A 241 11.46 -7.23 1.51
CA ARG A 241 12.65 -7.78 2.19
C ARG A 241 12.64 -9.29 2.29
N PHE A 242 11.48 -9.90 2.51
CA PHE A 242 11.32 -11.34 2.49
C PHE A 242 11.69 -11.88 1.11
N LEU A 243 11.15 -11.26 0.05
CA LEU A 243 11.42 -11.64 -1.33
C LEU A 243 12.83 -11.26 -1.83
N LYS A 244 13.57 -10.42 -1.09
CA LYS A 244 14.91 -9.97 -1.48
C LYS A 244 15.96 -10.91 -0.88
N LYS A 245 16.79 -11.52 -1.74
CA LYS A 245 17.83 -12.54 -1.46
C LYS A 245 17.36 -14.01 -1.42
N THR A 246 16.23 -14.34 -2.03
CA THR A 246 15.93 -15.71 -2.43
C THR A 246 16.80 -16.08 -3.66
N ASP A 247 17.85 -16.89 -3.50
CA ASP A 247 18.39 -17.72 -4.60
C ASP A 247 17.49 -18.95 -4.74
N VAL A 248 16.20 -18.70 -4.96
CA VAL A 248 15.16 -19.71 -4.98
C VAL A 248 14.59 -19.70 -6.37
N SER A 249 14.34 -20.89 -6.95
CA SER A 249 13.93 -21.05 -8.35
C SER A 249 12.87 -20.02 -8.74
N PRO A 250 12.94 -19.41 -9.94
CA PRO A 250 11.98 -18.41 -10.41
C PRO A 250 10.51 -18.80 -10.16
N ASP A 251 10.17 -20.08 -10.32
CA ASP A 251 8.84 -20.65 -10.06
C ASP A 251 8.28 -20.37 -8.65
N LEU A 252 9.13 -20.43 -7.63
CA LEU A 252 8.74 -20.29 -6.23
C LEU A 252 8.64 -18.82 -5.82
N TYR A 253 9.45 -17.96 -6.43
CA TYR A 253 9.28 -16.52 -6.37
C TYR A 253 7.92 -16.10 -6.97
N ASP A 254 7.57 -16.63 -8.14
CA ASP A 254 6.29 -16.35 -8.79
C ASP A 254 5.10 -16.92 -8.02
N HIS A 255 5.24 -18.12 -7.43
CA HIS A 255 4.22 -18.70 -6.57
C HIS A 255 3.97 -17.86 -5.31
N CYS A 256 5.03 -17.38 -4.64
CA CYS A 256 4.91 -16.47 -3.50
C CYS A 256 4.28 -15.13 -3.90
N ARG A 257 4.62 -14.60 -5.07
CA ARG A 257 4.05 -13.37 -5.62
C ARG A 257 2.56 -13.53 -5.88
N LEU A 258 2.14 -14.64 -6.48
CA LEU A 258 0.74 -15.00 -6.77
C LEU A 258 -0.09 -15.17 -5.49
N LEU A 259 0.42 -15.92 -4.50
CA LEU A 259 -0.27 -16.10 -3.22
C LEU A 259 -0.44 -14.79 -2.44
N VAL A 260 0.54 -13.89 -2.53
CA VAL A 260 0.49 -12.59 -1.85
C VAL A 260 -0.33 -11.55 -2.63
N SER A 261 -0.41 -11.63 -3.96
CA SER A 261 -1.36 -10.83 -4.74
C SER A 261 -2.81 -11.23 -4.45
N ASN A 262 -3.08 -12.52 -4.25
CA ASN A 262 -4.42 -13.03 -3.94
C ASN A 262 -4.87 -12.64 -2.52
N ALA A 263 -3.93 -12.42 -1.58
CA ALA A 263 -4.23 -11.88 -0.25
C ALA A 263 -4.48 -10.36 -0.25
N ALA A 264 -4.27 -9.68 -1.38
CA ALA A 264 -4.32 -8.23 -1.50
C ALA A 264 -4.99 -7.77 -2.80
N THR A 265 -6.22 -8.21 -3.10
CA THR A 265 -7.36 -7.33 -3.45
C THR A 265 -8.54 -8.13 -3.99
N SER A 266 -9.73 -7.76 -3.53
CA SER A 266 -10.99 -7.88 -4.26
C SER A 266 -10.89 -7.09 -5.58
N SER A 267 -10.43 -7.72 -6.66
CA SER A 267 -10.56 -7.21 -8.03
C SER A 267 -10.27 -8.28 -9.10
N GLU A 268 -10.73 -9.51 -8.90
CA GLU A 268 -10.44 -10.65 -9.81
C GLU A 268 -11.35 -10.73 -11.05
N LYS A 269 -12.33 -9.84 -11.23
CA LYS A 269 -13.22 -9.91 -12.40
C LYS A 269 -12.75 -9.20 -13.67
N SER A 270 -11.75 -8.29 -13.64
CA SER A 270 -11.36 -7.49 -14.82
C SER A 270 -9.99 -7.79 -15.43
N VAL A 271 -9.30 -8.85 -14.98
CA VAL A 271 -7.96 -9.23 -15.48
C VAL A 271 -8.03 -10.43 -16.45
N ALA A 272 -9.17 -11.13 -16.50
CA ALA A 272 -9.38 -12.30 -17.36
C ALA A 272 -9.39 -11.99 -18.88
N ASP A 273 -9.55 -10.71 -19.24
CA ASP A 273 -9.69 -10.24 -20.62
C ASP A 273 -8.35 -9.86 -21.29
N PHE A 274 -7.23 -9.99 -20.57
CA PHE A 274 -5.90 -9.65 -21.07
C PHE A 274 -5.02 -10.89 -21.21
N ASP A 275 -4.32 -10.99 -22.34
CA ASP A 275 -3.20 -11.89 -22.52
C ASP A 275 -1.90 -11.22 -22.04
N GLU A 276 -0.96 -12.03 -21.56
CA GLU A 276 0.37 -11.57 -21.18
C GLU A 276 1.42 -12.26 -22.05
N MET A 277 2.28 -11.48 -22.69
CA MET A 277 3.37 -11.97 -23.54
C MET A 277 4.68 -11.27 -23.24
N ARG A 278 5.79 -11.95 -23.57
CA ARG A 278 7.15 -11.41 -23.45
C ARG A 278 7.83 -11.44 -24.81
N CYS A 279 8.34 -10.29 -25.26
CA CYS A 279 9.10 -10.14 -26.51
C CYS A 279 10.13 -9.03 -26.34
N ASP A 280 11.36 -9.22 -26.81
CA ASP A 280 12.44 -8.20 -26.85
C ASP A 280 12.63 -7.39 -25.55
N GLY A 281 12.56 -8.09 -24.40
CA GLY A 281 12.70 -7.49 -23.06
C GLY A 281 11.45 -6.74 -22.56
N TRP A 282 10.39 -6.70 -23.36
CA TRP A 282 9.08 -6.18 -22.98
C TRP A 282 8.22 -7.27 -22.34
N THR A 283 7.51 -6.88 -21.29
CA THR A 283 6.32 -7.55 -20.79
C THR A 283 5.12 -6.76 -21.28
N VAL A 284 4.31 -7.38 -22.14
CA VAL A 284 3.12 -6.77 -22.72
C VAL A 284 1.91 -7.48 -22.16
N ARG A 285 1.00 -6.70 -21.58
CA ARG A 285 -0.33 -7.15 -21.19
C ARG A 285 -1.34 -6.46 -22.07
N ILE A 286 -2.04 -7.19 -22.91
CA ILE A 286 -2.91 -6.63 -23.94
C ILE A 286 -4.23 -7.37 -24.01
N ARG A 287 -5.30 -6.68 -24.40
CA ARG A 287 -6.62 -7.28 -24.58
C ARG A 287 -6.54 -8.42 -25.61
N LYS A 288 -7.27 -9.50 -25.34
CA LYS A 288 -7.44 -10.62 -26.29
C LYS A 288 -7.93 -10.10 -27.65
N GLY A 289 -7.49 -10.75 -28.72
CA GLY A 289 -7.89 -10.41 -30.10
C GLY A 289 -6.96 -9.44 -30.83
N VAL A 290 -6.07 -8.73 -30.12
CA VAL A 290 -5.10 -7.83 -30.77
C VAL A 290 -3.99 -8.63 -31.48
N GLY A 291 -3.72 -8.31 -32.75
CA GLY A 291 -2.73 -8.99 -33.58
C GLY A 291 -1.29 -8.79 -33.11
N LYS A 292 -0.43 -9.80 -33.31
CA LYS A 292 1.00 -9.73 -32.92
C LYS A 292 1.77 -8.66 -33.71
N ASP A 293 1.43 -8.44 -34.97
CA ASP A 293 2.06 -7.43 -35.81
C ASP A 293 1.76 -6.01 -35.31
N ASP A 294 0.51 -5.75 -34.88
CA ASP A 294 0.14 -4.47 -34.25
C ASP A 294 0.92 -4.21 -32.96
N ILE A 295 1.19 -5.26 -32.19
CA ILE A 295 2.00 -5.17 -30.96
C ILE A 295 3.45 -4.80 -31.31
N ALA A 296 4.04 -5.47 -32.32
CA ALA A 296 5.40 -5.19 -32.77
C ALA A 296 5.54 -3.73 -33.28
N ASP A 297 4.56 -3.26 -34.06
CA ASP A 297 4.49 -1.88 -34.53
C ASP A 297 4.50 -0.90 -33.36
N MET A 298 3.64 -1.11 -32.34
CA MET A 298 3.58 -0.23 -31.16
C MET A 298 4.87 -0.20 -30.34
N LEU A 299 5.60 -1.32 -30.27
CA LEU A 299 6.87 -1.42 -29.57
C LEU A 299 8.00 -0.66 -30.28
N SER A 300 7.94 -0.58 -31.62
CA SER A 300 8.96 0.08 -32.45
C SER A 300 8.78 1.60 -32.61
N LEU A 301 7.69 2.18 -32.09
CA LEU A 301 7.38 3.60 -32.25
C LEU A 301 8.45 4.55 -31.68
N SER A 302 8.85 5.51 -32.51
CA SER A 302 9.83 6.57 -32.24
C SER A 302 9.30 7.95 -32.65
N ASP A 303 10.04 9.02 -32.34
CA ASP A 303 9.60 10.39 -32.67
C ASP A 303 9.57 10.66 -34.19
N SER A 304 10.31 9.88 -34.99
CA SER A 304 10.37 9.97 -36.46
C SER A 304 9.43 9.00 -37.18
N SER A 305 8.66 8.19 -36.44
CA SER A 305 7.71 7.25 -37.02
C SER A 305 6.62 7.99 -37.82
N ARG A 306 6.60 7.77 -39.14
CA ARG A 306 5.51 8.15 -40.04
C ARG A 306 4.80 6.86 -40.45
N GLY A 307 3.59 6.62 -39.95
CA GLY A 307 2.87 5.36 -40.17
C GLY A 307 1.51 5.33 -39.48
N ARG A 308 1.01 4.13 -39.17
CA ARG A 308 -0.31 3.86 -38.56
C ARG A 308 -0.56 4.60 -37.23
N PHE A 309 0.51 4.94 -36.50
CA PHE A 309 0.46 5.81 -35.34
C PHE A 309 1.19 7.14 -35.61
N VAL A 310 0.49 8.25 -35.41
CA VAL A 310 0.98 9.62 -35.59
C VAL A 310 1.19 10.30 -34.24
N ARG A 311 2.20 11.17 -34.15
CA ARG A 311 2.49 11.89 -32.92
C ARG A 311 1.40 12.91 -32.58
N ALA A 312 0.89 12.86 -31.35
CA ALA A 312 -0.03 13.86 -30.81
C ALA A 312 0.69 14.85 -29.88
N LYS A 313 0.10 16.05 -29.68
CA LYS A 313 0.60 17.07 -28.75
C LYS A 313 0.70 16.48 -27.33
N SER A 314 1.87 16.58 -26.71
CA SER A 314 2.14 16.02 -25.39
C SER A 314 3.11 16.89 -24.59
N SER A 315 3.07 16.78 -23.26
CA SER A 315 4.06 17.44 -22.39
C SER A 315 5.46 16.84 -22.56
N ASP A 316 6.51 17.55 -22.13
CA ASP A 316 7.90 17.05 -22.13
C ASP A 316 8.12 15.74 -21.34
N ASN A 317 7.18 15.41 -20.46
CA ASN A 317 7.24 14.27 -19.56
C ASN A 317 6.50 13.01 -20.07
N ALA A 318 5.97 13.05 -21.28
CA ALA A 318 5.31 11.92 -21.93
C ALA A 318 5.27 12.07 -23.45
N ARG A 319 5.27 10.95 -24.16
CA ARG A 319 5.05 10.89 -25.60
C ARG A 319 3.70 10.27 -25.86
N VAL A 320 2.86 10.91 -26.66
CA VAL A 320 1.50 10.41 -26.96
C VAL A 320 1.39 10.21 -28.46
N PHE A 321 1.01 9.00 -28.87
CA PHE A 321 0.76 8.65 -30.26
C PHE A 321 -0.71 8.30 -30.43
N ARG A 322 -1.30 8.68 -31.55
CA ARG A 322 -2.68 8.35 -31.94
C ARG A 322 -2.64 7.49 -33.19
N GLY A 323 -3.38 6.39 -33.23
CA GLY A 323 -3.47 5.52 -34.41
C GLY A 323 -4.77 4.72 -34.37
N SER A 324 -4.97 3.84 -35.34
CA SER A 324 -6.07 2.88 -35.32
C SER A 324 -5.57 1.48 -35.61
N ILE A 325 -6.22 0.50 -34.99
CA ILE A 325 -6.03 -0.92 -35.28
C ILE A 325 -7.38 -1.60 -35.33
N SER A 326 -7.50 -2.66 -36.12
CA SER A 326 -8.72 -3.45 -36.20
C SER A 326 -8.53 -4.77 -35.47
N PHE A 327 -9.38 -5.03 -34.47
CA PHE A 327 -9.46 -6.32 -33.77
C PHE A 327 -10.91 -6.59 -33.36
N ASP A 328 -11.26 -7.85 -33.11
CA ASP A 328 -12.64 -8.27 -32.81
C ASP A 328 -13.69 -7.85 -33.87
N GLY A 329 -13.26 -7.63 -35.11
CA GLY A 329 -14.12 -7.23 -36.23
C GLY A 329 -14.48 -5.74 -36.27
N THR A 330 -13.88 -4.92 -35.40
CA THR A 330 -14.13 -3.47 -35.33
C THR A 330 -12.83 -2.67 -35.43
N ASP A 331 -12.88 -1.47 -36.02
CA ASP A 331 -11.75 -0.55 -36.02
C ASP A 331 -11.76 0.30 -34.75
N HIS A 332 -10.64 0.33 -34.04
CA HIS A 332 -10.49 1.03 -32.78
C HIS A 332 -9.48 2.16 -32.94
N GLY A 333 -9.93 3.41 -32.75
CA GLY A 333 -9.03 4.53 -32.54
C GLY A 333 -8.32 4.38 -31.19
N LEU A 334 -7.00 4.55 -31.14
CA LEU A 334 -6.18 4.29 -29.97
C LEU A 334 -5.22 5.44 -29.66
N TYR A 335 -4.94 5.61 -28.36
CA TYR A 335 -3.87 6.45 -27.84
C TYR A 335 -2.83 5.61 -27.10
N LEU A 336 -1.58 5.69 -27.55
CA LEU A 336 -0.43 5.13 -26.85
C LEU A 336 0.32 6.25 -26.12
N LYS A 337 0.27 6.24 -24.78
CA LYS A 337 1.00 7.16 -23.92
C LYS A 337 2.23 6.49 -23.35
N ARG A 338 3.40 6.85 -23.87
CA ARG A 338 4.72 6.44 -23.38
C ARG A 338 5.22 7.43 -22.33
N TYR A 339 5.58 6.91 -21.16
CA TYR A 339 5.97 7.73 -20.02
C TYR A 339 7.49 7.87 -19.96
N LEU A 340 7.97 9.09 -20.19
CA LEU A 340 9.40 9.38 -20.11
C LEU A 340 9.86 9.52 -18.65
N CYS A 341 11.10 9.10 -18.40
CA CYS A 341 11.78 9.30 -17.13
C CYS A 341 12.02 10.79 -16.90
N ARG A 342 11.45 11.33 -15.81
CA ARG A 342 11.53 12.77 -15.50
C ARG A 342 12.88 13.19 -14.90
N SER A 343 13.67 12.24 -14.39
CA SER A 343 14.99 12.45 -13.76
C SER A 343 15.61 11.13 -13.28
N ALA A 344 16.92 11.14 -13.00
CA ALA A 344 17.63 10.07 -12.29
C ALA A 344 17.08 9.79 -10.87
N LEU A 345 16.29 10.69 -10.27
CA LEU A 345 15.59 10.43 -9.00
C LEU A 345 14.27 9.68 -9.18
N ASP A 346 13.59 9.81 -10.32
CA ASP A 346 12.45 8.95 -10.65
C ASP A 346 12.92 7.51 -10.93
N PHE A 347 14.12 7.34 -11.49
CA PHE A 347 14.82 6.05 -11.67
C PHE A 347 14.92 5.25 -10.35
N VAL A 348 15.28 5.90 -9.23
CA VAL A 348 15.33 5.26 -7.90
C VAL A 348 13.93 4.96 -7.34
N LYS A 349 12.91 5.78 -7.68
CA LYS A 349 11.53 5.56 -7.20
C LYS A 349 10.87 4.37 -7.88
N HIS A 350 11.22 4.07 -9.13
CA HIS A 350 10.70 2.92 -9.87
C HIS A 350 11.16 1.57 -9.30
N LEU A 351 12.27 1.55 -8.57
CA LEU A 351 12.73 0.36 -7.83
C LEU A 351 11.76 -0.06 -6.70
N PHE A 352 10.89 0.85 -6.25
CA PHE A 352 9.95 0.61 -5.13
C PHE A 352 8.52 1.06 -5.45
N ARG A 353 8.21 1.46 -6.67
CA ARG A 353 6.87 1.88 -7.09
C ARG A 353 6.57 1.32 -8.47
N PRO A 354 5.34 0.84 -8.71
CA PRO A 354 4.93 0.45 -10.05
C PRO A 354 5.18 1.59 -11.06
N SER A 355 5.42 1.22 -12.31
CA SER A 355 5.64 2.17 -13.41
C SER A 355 4.49 3.18 -13.54
N ARG A 356 4.72 4.30 -14.24
CA ARG A 356 3.68 5.31 -14.45
C ARG A 356 2.52 4.71 -15.24
N ALA A 357 2.82 3.93 -16.29
CA ALA A 357 1.83 3.18 -17.05
C ALA A 357 1.06 2.20 -16.17
N LYS A 358 1.72 1.38 -15.34
CA LYS A 358 1.03 0.43 -14.45
C LYS A 358 0.11 1.11 -13.45
N ARG A 359 0.53 2.26 -12.91
CA ARG A 359 -0.34 3.04 -12.02
C ARG A 359 -1.56 3.60 -12.74
N ALA A 360 -1.39 4.11 -13.95
CA ALA A 360 -2.49 4.61 -14.76
C ALA A 360 -3.43 3.46 -15.17
N PHE A 361 -2.90 2.31 -15.61
CA PHE A 361 -3.63 1.06 -15.87
C PHE A 361 -4.53 0.68 -14.70
N ASN A 362 -3.92 0.50 -13.51
CA ASN A 362 -4.65 0.08 -12.31
C ASN A 362 -5.70 1.12 -11.88
N ALA A 363 -5.42 2.41 -12.07
CA ALA A 363 -6.34 3.48 -11.70
C ALA A 363 -7.52 3.61 -12.68
N SER A 364 -7.31 3.42 -13.98
CA SER A 364 -8.41 3.40 -14.97
C SER A 364 -9.35 2.23 -14.73
N LEU A 365 -8.82 1.02 -14.47
CA LEU A 365 -9.65 -0.13 -14.10
C LEU A 365 -10.40 0.10 -12.79
N MET A 366 -9.76 0.73 -11.80
CA MET A 366 -10.42 1.09 -10.54
C MET A 366 -11.59 2.06 -10.76
N LEU A 367 -11.40 3.09 -11.58
CA LEU A 367 -12.49 4.03 -11.92
C LEU A 367 -13.66 3.28 -12.58
N GLN A 368 -13.39 2.45 -13.58
CA GLN A 368 -14.42 1.69 -14.30
C GLN A 368 -15.17 0.72 -13.37
N ASN A 369 -14.45 -0.02 -12.52
CA ASN A 369 -15.05 -0.93 -11.53
C ASN A 369 -15.91 -0.20 -10.49
N ASP A 370 -15.64 1.08 -10.26
CA ASP A 370 -16.40 1.94 -9.34
C ASP A 370 -17.47 2.78 -10.07
N GLY A 371 -17.75 2.49 -11.34
CA GLY A 371 -18.81 3.13 -12.12
C GLY A 371 -18.44 4.52 -12.67
N PHE A 372 -17.14 4.87 -12.71
CA PHE A 372 -16.64 6.11 -13.29
C PHE A 372 -15.99 5.86 -14.66
N ASP A 373 -16.23 6.79 -15.57
CA ASP A 373 -15.70 6.70 -16.93
C ASP A 373 -14.20 7.02 -16.97
N ALA A 374 -13.43 6.13 -17.60
CA ALA A 374 -12.04 6.33 -18.01
C ALA A 374 -11.87 5.64 -19.38
N PRO A 375 -10.99 6.13 -20.26
CA PRO A 375 -10.72 5.47 -21.53
C PRO A 375 -10.43 3.98 -21.34
N VAL A 376 -11.04 3.15 -22.19
CA VAL A 376 -10.88 1.69 -22.11
C VAL A 376 -9.41 1.36 -22.27
N VAL A 377 -8.89 0.54 -21.37
CA VAL A 377 -7.47 0.16 -21.41
C VAL A 377 -7.34 -1.04 -22.32
N ILE A 378 -6.59 -0.89 -23.41
CA ILE A 378 -6.34 -1.95 -24.38
C ILE A 378 -5.04 -2.68 -24.06
N GLY A 379 -4.01 -1.95 -23.60
CA GLY A 379 -2.72 -2.56 -23.35
C GLY A 379 -1.82 -1.80 -22.38
N LEU A 380 -0.90 -2.56 -21.79
CA LEU A 380 0.16 -2.10 -20.91
C LEU A 380 1.48 -2.72 -21.38
N PHE A 381 2.48 -1.87 -21.60
CA PHE A 381 3.77 -2.26 -22.11
C PHE A 381 4.82 -1.85 -21.09
N GLU A 382 5.62 -2.79 -20.59
CA GLU A 382 6.68 -2.52 -19.62
C GLU A 382 7.98 -3.21 -20.07
N ARG A 383 9.03 -2.44 -20.36
CA ARG A 383 10.37 -2.98 -20.61
C ARG A 383 11.18 -2.97 -19.34
N HIS A 384 11.81 -4.10 -19.02
CA HIS A 384 12.59 -4.24 -17.81
C HIS A 384 14.06 -4.55 -18.11
N ILE A 385 14.95 -3.84 -17.42
CA ILE A 385 16.38 -4.14 -17.37
C ILE A 385 16.67 -4.52 -15.91
N GLY A 386 16.71 -5.83 -15.62
CA GLY A 386 16.73 -6.33 -14.25
C GLY A 386 15.49 -5.87 -13.45
N PRO A 387 15.64 -5.36 -12.21
CA PRO A 387 14.51 -4.90 -11.41
C PRO A 387 13.94 -3.53 -11.84
N PHE A 388 14.52 -2.90 -12.87
CA PHE A 388 14.18 -1.55 -13.30
C PHE A 388 13.25 -1.58 -14.50
N CYS A 389 12.15 -0.84 -14.44
CA CYS A 389 11.31 -0.57 -15.60
C CYS A 389 11.94 0.59 -16.38
N SER A 390 12.60 0.29 -17.51
CA SER A 390 13.29 1.28 -18.35
C SER A 390 12.31 2.09 -19.18
N ASP A 391 11.28 1.41 -19.69
CA ASP A 391 10.27 1.98 -20.58
C ASP A 391 8.90 1.47 -20.18
N ASN A 392 7.90 2.35 -20.25
CA ASN A 392 6.53 1.96 -19.98
C ASN A 392 5.55 2.81 -20.78
N SER A 393 4.54 2.15 -21.31
CA SER A 393 3.49 2.76 -22.11
C SER A 393 2.12 2.20 -21.73
N LEU A 394 1.10 3.06 -21.80
CA LEU A 394 -0.29 2.67 -21.65
C LEU A 394 -1.00 2.91 -22.98
N LEU A 395 -1.70 1.90 -23.47
CA LEU A 395 -2.55 1.97 -24.66
C LEU A 395 -4.01 2.00 -24.21
N THR A 396 -4.71 3.05 -24.60
CA THR A 396 -6.13 3.22 -24.33
C THR A 396 -6.89 3.47 -25.61
N GLU A 397 -8.14 3.04 -25.63
CA GLU A 397 -9.08 3.38 -26.68
C GLU A 397 -9.36 4.88 -26.68
N GLU A 398 -9.50 5.45 -27.87
CA GLU A 398 -9.97 6.80 -28.07
C GLU A 398 -11.44 6.90 -27.66
N VAL A 399 -11.77 7.97 -26.93
CA VAL A 399 -13.16 8.25 -26.63
C VAL A 399 -13.74 8.99 -27.82
N GLU A 400 -14.51 8.29 -28.64
CA GLU A 400 -15.14 8.85 -29.83
C GLU A 400 -16.02 10.08 -29.50
N ASN A 401 -15.97 11.10 -30.36
CA ASN A 401 -16.74 12.34 -30.21
C ASN A 401 -16.49 13.11 -28.90
N ALA A 402 -15.38 12.84 -28.21
CA ALA A 402 -15.05 13.54 -26.98
C ALA A 402 -14.33 14.87 -27.24
N LYS A 403 -14.66 15.88 -26.44
CA LYS A 403 -13.91 17.14 -26.33
C LYS A 403 -13.40 17.31 -24.91
N SER A 404 -12.32 18.06 -24.71
CA SER A 404 -11.90 18.38 -23.33
C SER A 404 -12.95 19.28 -22.65
N MET A 405 -13.09 19.19 -21.33
CA MET A 405 -14.01 20.05 -20.58
C MET A 405 -13.69 21.55 -20.79
N VAL A 406 -12.42 21.89 -21.02
CA VAL A 406 -11.99 23.26 -21.36
C VAL A 406 -12.55 23.70 -22.70
N GLU A 407 -12.45 22.86 -23.73
CA GLU A 407 -13.01 23.15 -25.06
C GLU A 407 -14.53 23.31 -25.00
N ILE A 408 -15.26 22.37 -24.37
CA ILE A 408 -16.73 22.47 -24.29
C ILE A 408 -17.17 23.72 -23.54
N LEU A 409 -16.53 24.05 -22.41
CA LEU A 409 -16.89 25.27 -21.68
C LEU A 409 -16.58 26.53 -22.48
N THR A 410 -15.49 26.54 -23.25
CA THR A 410 -15.13 27.67 -24.11
C THR A 410 -16.15 27.84 -25.24
N ASP A 411 -16.53 26.75 -25.91
CA ASP A 411 -17.55 26.73 -26.97
C ASP A 411 -18.90 27.24 -26.44
N LEU A 412 -19.34 26.74 -25.28
CA LEU A 412 -20.60 27.15 -24.64
C LEU A 412 -20.60 28.60 -24.15
N CYS A 413 -19.42 29.18 -23.85
CA CYS A 413 -19.32 30.58 -23.47
C CYS A 413 -19.33 31.54 -24.68
N ARG A 414 -19.13 31.03 -25.91
CA ARG A 414 -19.09 31.83 -27.14
C ARG A 414 -20.36 31.75 -27.98
N GLY A 415 -21.25 30.79 -27.72
CA GLY A 415 -22.45 30.56 -28.54
C GLY A 415 -23.68 31.40 -28.13
N PRO A 416 -24.82 31.25 -28.85
CA PRO A 416 -26.04 32.04 -28.66
C PRO A 416 -26.65 31.89 -27.26
N GLU A 417 -27.10 33.01 -26.67
CA GLU A 417 -27.15 33.21 -25.22
C GLU A 417 -28.16 32.32 -24.46
N ALA A 418 -29.36 32.06 -25.00
CA ALA A 418 -30.41 31.36 -24.25
C ALA A 418 -30.20 29.83 -24.16
N GLU A 419 -29.89 29.16 -25.27
CA GLU A 419 -29.74 27.69 -25.32
C GLU A 419 -28.40 27.23 -24.70
N THR A 420 -27.33 27.97 -24.94
CA THR A 420 -25.98 27.62 -24.46
C THR A 420 -25.84 27.78 -22.94
N LEU A 421 -26.53 28.76 -22.35
CA LEU A 421 -26.51 29.02 -20.92
C LEU A 421 -27.15 27.88 -20.12
N GLY A 422 -28.29 27.35 -20.59
CA GLY A 422 -28.93 26.16 -20.00
C GLY A 422 -27.97 24.97 -20.01
N ARG A 423 -27.42 24.66 -21.19
CA ARG A 423 -26.47 23.56 -21.40
C ARG A 423 -25.22 23.66 -20.52
N LYS A 424 -24.64 24.86 -20.40
CA LYS A 424 -23.49 25.12 -19.51
C LYS A 424 -23.82 24.84 -18.06
N ARG A 425 -24.98 25.31 -17.59
CA ARG A 425 -25.44 25.09 -16.20
C ARG A 425 -25.64 23.61 -15.92
N ASP A 426 -26.20 22.87 -16.87
CA ASP A 426 -26.45 21.43 -16.74
C ASP A 426 -25.15 20.63 -16.73
N LEU A 427 -24.20 20.96 -17.62
CA LEU A 427 -22.85 20.39 -17.63
C LEU A 427 -22.15 20.58 -16.27
N ILE A 428 -22.21 21.80 -15.72
CA ILE A 428 -21.58 22.11 -14.42
C ILE A 428 -22.20 21.30 -13.29
N ARG A 429 -23.53 21.14 -13.26
CA ARG A 429 -24.21 20.33 -12.23
C ARG A 429 -23.83 18.86 -12.35
N ALA A 430 -23.93 18.29 -13.56
CA ALA A 430 -23.61 16.89 -13.82
C ALA A 430 -22.14 16.58 -13.46
N PHE A 431 -21.23 17.48 -13.81
CA PHE A 431 -19.82 17.32 -13.45
C PHE A 431 -19.60 17.41 -11.94
N ALA A 432 -20.24 18.36 -11.25
CA ALA A 432 -20.16 18.49 -9.80
C ALA A 432 -20.68 17.26 -9.05
N GLU A 433 -21.78 16.68 -9.53
CA GLU A 433 -22.34 15.44 -9.00
C GLU A 433 -21.38 14.27 -9.23
N THR A 434 -20.81 14.13 -10.42
CA THR A 434 -19.82 13.08 -10.75
C THR A 434 -18.58 13.18 -9.85
N VAL A 435 -18.00 14.39 -9.70
CA VAL A 435 -16.87 14.63 -8.79
C VAL A 435 -17.29 14.38 -7.34
N GLY A 436 -18.52 14.71 -6.98
CA GLY A 436 -19.11 14.47 -5.68
C GLY A 436 -19.20 12.98 -5.34
N GLN A 437 -19.71 12.18 -6.27
CA GLN A 437 -19.81 10.72 -6.17
C GLN A 437 -18.42 10.09 -6.08
N MET A 438 -17.48 10.51 -6.93
CA MET A 438 -16.08 10.05 -6.91
C MET A 438 -15.46 10.28 -5.53
N HIS A 439 -15.65 11.47 -4.95
CA HIS A 439 -15.17 11.76 -3.60
C HIS A 439 -15.93 11.03 -2.48
N ALA A 440 -17.21 10.71 -2.66
CA ALA A 440 -18.00 9.93 -1.73
C ALA A 440 -17.51 8.46 -1.66
N GLU A 441 -17.14 7.90 -2.81
CA GLU A 441 -16.47 6.59 -2.95
C GLU A 441 -15.01 6.59 -2.49
N GLY A 442 -14.52 7.73 -1.97
CA GLY A 442 -13.17 7.89 -1.48
C GLY A 442 -12.10 7.94 -2.57
N ILE A 443 -12.51 8.14 -3.83
CA ILE A 443 -11.60 8.26 -4.97
C ILE A 443 -11.08 9.70 -5.04
N PHE A 444 -9.77 9.83 -5.16
CA PHE A 444 -9.05 11.08 -5.37
C PHE A 444 -8.38 11.02 -6.74
N HIS A 445 -8.66 12.00 -7.60
CA HIS A 445 -8.01 12.10 -8.89
C HIS A 445 -6.66 12.82 -8.77
N GLY A 446 -5.61 12.26 -9.36
CA GLY A 446 -4.24 12.76 -9.17
C GLY A 446 -4.01 14.18 -9.68
N ASP A 447 -4.68 14.51 -10.79
CA ASP A 447 -4.62 15.80 -11.47
C ASP A 447 -5.98 16.22 -12.06
N LEU A 448 -6.95 16.59 -11.21
CA LEU A 448 -8.34 16.91 -11.63
C LEU A 448 -8.48 18.31 -12.23
N ARG A 449 -7.63 18.67 -13.19
CA ARG A 449 -7.80 19.87 -14.00
C ARG A 449 -8.82 19.59 -15.09
N LEU A 450 -9.53 20.62 -15.54
CA LEU A 450 -10.56 20.46 -16.57
C LEU A 450 -9.99 19.94 -17.90
N GLY A 451 -8.72 20.24 -18.22
CA GLY A 451 -8.05 19.66 -19.39
C GLY A 451 -7.85 18.13 -19.33
N ASN A 452 -7.92 17.54 -18.13
CA ASN A 452 -7.82 16.09 -17.91
C ASN A 452 -9.19 15.40 -17.79
N VAL A 453 -10.25 16.06 -18.26
CA VAL A 453 -11.60 15.51 -18.29
C VAL A 453 -12.10 15.60 -19.73
N LEU A 454 -12.25 14.45 -20.37
CA LEU A 454 -12.91 14.36 -21.67
C LEU A 454 -14.42 14.25 -21.45
N VAL A 455 -15.18 14.94 -22.27
CA VAL A 455 -16.63 15.05 -22.12
C VAL A 455 -17.28 14.59 -23.40
N VAL A 456 -18.22 13.66 -23.25
CA VAL A 456 -19.09 13.19 -24.32
C VAL A 456 -20.52 13.53 -23.95
N ARG A 457 -21.28 14.01 -24.94
CA ARG A 457 -22.72 14.16 -24.81
C ARG A 457 -23.41 13.00 -25.51
N GLN A 458 -24.06 12.15 -24.74
CA GLN A 458 -24.93 11.10 -25.27
C GLN A 458 -26.37 11.56 -25.05
N GLU A 459 -27.04 11.97 -26.12
CA GLU A 459 -28.38 12.56 -26.09
C GLU A 459 -28.49 13.76 -25.12
N ARG A 460 -29.16 13.56 -23.98
CA ARG A 460 -29.36 14.56 -22.90
C ARG A 460 -28.43 14.36 -21.71
N LYS A 461 -27.54 13.37 -21.72
CA LYS A 461 -26.64 13.04 -20.60
C LYS A 461 -25.19 13.41 -20.90
N TRP A 462 -24.52 13.95 -19.90
CA TRP A 462 -23.08 14.21 -19.93
C TRP A 462 -22.33 13.01 -19.32
N ARG A 463 -21.28 12.55 -20.02
CA ARG A 463 -20.33 11.56 -19.53
C ARG A 463 -18.95 12.18 -19.40
N PHE A 464 -18.19 11.78 -18.38
CA PHE A 464 -16.93 12.41 -17.98
C PHE A 464 -15.82 11.37 -17.88
N PHE A 465 -15.00 11.27 -18.91
CA PHE A 465 -13.89 10.33 -18.97
C PHE A 465 -12.64 10.98 -18.36
N PHE A 466 -12.19 10.44 -17.22
CA PHE A 466 -11.02 10.95 -16.50
C PHE A 466 -9.72 10.40 -17.10
N ILE A 467 -8.81 11.30 -17.49
CA ILE A 467 -7.50 10.96 -18.05
C ILE A 467 -6.35 11.42 -17.15
N ASP A 468 -5.13 10.97 -17.44
CA ASP A 468 -3.95 11.18 -16.58
C ASP A 468 -4.05 10.55 -15.18
N ASN A 469 -4.53 9.30 -15.14
CA ASN A 469 -4.84 8.56 -13.91
C ASN A 469 -3.63 8.04 -13.13
N GLU A 470 -2.40 8.32 -13.57
CA GLU A 470 -1.14 7.85 -12.95
C GLU A 470 -1.04 8.14 -11.44
N ARG A 471 -1.68 9.20 -10.95
CA ARG A 471 -1.66 9.63 -9.54
C ARG A 471 -3.01 9.46 -8.83
N THR A 472 -4.02 8.93 -9.53
CA THR A 472 -5.37 8.68 -9.03
C THR A 472 -5.36 7.48 -8.06
N ARG A 473 -6.12 7.59 -6.96
CA ARG A 473 -6.11 6.62 -5.86
C ARG A 473 -7.48 6.53 -5.20
N LYS A 474 -7.88 5.32 -4.82
CA LYS A 474 -9.02 5.09 -3.92
C LYS A 474 -8.57 4.95 -2.46
N PHE A 475 -9.30 5.62 -1.57
CA PHE A 475 -9.18 5.53 -0.13
C PHE A 475 -10.52 5.04 0.44
N ASN A 476 -10.54 4.57 1.69
CA ASN A 476 -11.82 4.26 2.36
C ASN A 476 -12.71 5.50 2.50
N ALA A 477 -12.07 6.66 2.69
CA ALA A 477 -12.70 7.97 2.67
C ALA A 477 -11.65 8.98 2.21
N ILE A 478 -12.05 9.93 1.35
CA ILE A 478 -11.12 10.95 0.88
C ILE A 478 -10.77 11.94 2.00
N GLY A 479 -9.47 12.11 2.26
CA GLY A 479 -9.00 13.06 3.26
C GLY A 479 -9.23 14.52 2.85
N ALA A 480 -9.39 15.42 3.82
CA ALA A 480 -9.70 16.83 3.58
C ALA A 480 -8.67 17.54 2.67
N ARG A 481 -7.38 17.20 2.78
CA ARG A 481 -6.32 17.78 1.91
C ARG A 481 -6.47 17.34 0.45
N SER A 482 -6.73 16.06 0.21
CA SER A 482 -6.93 15.50 -1.14
C SER A 482 -8.19 16.08 -1.79
N ARG A 483 -9.28 16.17 -1.03
CA ARG A 483 -10.53 16.78 -1.46
C ARG A 483 -10.35 18.26 -1.82
N LEU A 484 -9.72 19.04 -0.93
CA LEU A 484 -9.40 20.44 -1.20
C LEU A 484 -8.55 20.59 -2.46
N LYS A 485 -7.55 19.72 -2.65
CA LYS A 485 -6.70 19.76 -3.85
C LYS A 485 -7.50 19.59 -5.14
N ASN A 486 -8.40 18.61 -5.22
CA ASN A 486 -9.24 18.40 -6.40
C ASN A 486 -10.22 19.55 -6.63
N LEU A 487 -10.90 20.03 -5.59
CA LEU A 487 -11.81 21.17 -5.72
C LEU A 487 -11.09 22.44 -6.17
N VAL A 488 -9.86 22.68 -5.68
CA VAL A 488 -9.03 23.79 -6.16
C VAL A 488 -8.64 23.58 -7.62
N GLN A 489 -8.23 22.38 -8.05
CA GLN A 489 -7.87 22.10 -9.45
C GLN A 489 -9.03 22.34 -10.42
N VAL A 490 -10.25 21.94 -10.05
CA VAL A 490 -11.47 22.25 -10.80
C VAL A 490 -11.72 23.76 -10.84
N ASN A 491 -11.50 24.45 -9.73
CA ASN A 491 -11.74 25.89 -9.59
C ASN A 491 -10.67 26.79 -10.25
N MET A 492 -9.59 26.21 -10.81
CA MET A 492 -8.53 26.97 -11.49
C MET A 492 -8.95 27.53 -12.85
N PHE A 493 -10.00 26.99 -13.48
CA PHE A 493 -10.48 27.51 -14.76
C PHE A 493 -11.30 28.79 -14.54
N ILE A 494 -10.82 29.92 -15.06
CA ILE A 494 -11.41 31.24 -14.81
C ILE A 494 -12.18 31.82 -16.01
N HIS A 495 -11.88 31.36 -17.23
CA HIS A 495 -12.40 31.97 -18.45
C HIS A 495 -13.87 31.63 -18.65
N GLY A 496 -14.73 32.65 -18.75
CA GLY A 496 -16.17 32.47 -18.99
C GLY A 496 -16.95 31.84 -17.83
N ILE A 497 -16.37 31.68 -16.63
CA ILE A 497 -17.02 31.08 -15.46
C ILE A 497 -17.29 32.12 -14.38
N SER A 498 -18.57 32.38 -14.11
CA SER A 498 -19.01 33.33 -13.08
C SER A 498 -18.92 32.76 -11.65
N ASN A 499 -18.99 33.63 -10.64
CA ASN A 499 -19.13 33.19 -9.24
C ASN A 499 -20.41 32.37 -9.01
N THR A 500 -21.48 32.67 -9.74
CA THR A 500 -22.74 31.90 -9.71
C THR A 500 -22.53 30.50 -10.26
N ASP A 501 -21.73 30.34 -11.32
CA ASP A 501 -21.36 29.02 -11.88
C ASP A 501 -20.51 28.21 -10.89
N ARG A 502 -19.52 28.84 -10.26
CA ARG A 502 -18.70 28.22 -9.20
C ARG A 502 -19.57 27.75 -8.04
N MET A 503 -20.52 28.58 -7.60
CA MET A 503 -21.43 28.22 -6.53
C MET A 503 -22.43 27.14 -6.96
N ARG A 504 -22.85 27.11 -8.23
CA ARG A 504 -23.69 26.03 -8.78
C ARG A 504 -22.96 24.69 -8.76
N PHE A 505 -21.68 24.67 -9.14
CA PHE A 505 -20.83 23.49 -8.97
C PHE A 505 -20.79 23.09 -7.50
N PHE A 506 -20.40 24.01 -6.61
CA PHE A 506 -20.17 23.66 -5.21
C PHE A 506 -21.44 23.19 -4.50
N ARG A 507 -22.60 23.83 -4.73
CA ARG A 507 -23.88 23.39 -4.17
C ARG A 507 -24.27 21.99 -4.63
N SER A 508 -24.12 21.69 -5.92
CA SER A 508 -24.46 20.36 -6.47
C SER A 508 -23.53 19.28 -5.90
N TYR A 509 -22.23 19.58 -5.80
CA TYR A 509 -21.25 18.73 -5.15
C TYR A 509 -21.56 18.45 -3.66
N LEU A 510 -22.04 19.47 -2.92
CA LEU A 510 -22.39 19.34 -1.51
C LEU A 510 -23.60 18.44 -1.27
N ARG A 511 -24.58 18.42 -2.20
CA ARG A 511 -25.75 17.52 -2.10
C ARG A 511 -25.35 16.04 -2.01
N VAL A 512 -24.28 15.66 -2.71
CA VAL A 512 -23.72 14.30 -2.68
C VAL A 512 -22.76 14.10 -1.49
N ASN A 513 -22.36 15.18 -0.80
CA ASN A 513 -21.36 15.14 0.28
C ASN A 513 -21.85 15.91 1.53
N PRO A 514 -22.90 15.41 2.21
CA PRO A 514 -23.55 16.11 3.33
C PRO A 514 -22.60 16.38 4.51
N SER A 515 -21.58 15.54 4.71
CA SER A 515 -20.55 15.75 5.75
C SER A 515 -19.76 17.07 5.59
N ILE A 516 -19.68 17.61 4.38
CA ILE A 516 -19.02 18.88 4.07
C ILE A 516 -20.03 20.04 4.12
N GLN A 517 -21.30 19.77 3.80
CA GLN A 517 -22.39 20.75 3.74
C GLN A 517 -22.57 21.50 5.06
N ALA A 518 -22.46 20.81 6.20
CA ALA A 518 -22.52 21.43 7.53
C ALA A 518 -21.44 22.50 7.78
N ARG A 519 -20.37 22.53 6.97
CA ARG A 519 -19.25 23.49 7.08
C ARG A 519 -18.97 24.20 5.77
N TYR A 520 -20.00 24.40 4.93
CA TYR A 520 -19.83 24.87 3.56
C TYR A 520 -19.06 26.20 3.48
N GLY A 521 -19.37 27.18 4.34
CA GLY A 521 -18.71 28.50 4.32
C GLY A 521 -17.20 28.42 4.54
N ARG A 522 -16.77 27.58 5.50
CA ARG A 522 -15.35 27.31 5.76
C ARG A 522 -14.67 26.65 4.56
N TRP A 523 -15.35 25.73 3.87
CA TRP A 523 -14.81 25.07 2.69
C TRP A 523 -14.72 26.00 1.49
N ALA A 524 -15.75 26.79 1.23
CA ALA A 524 -15.75 27.80 0.17
C ALA A 524 -14.58 28.78 0.35
N ALA A 525 -14.43 29.36 1.55
CA ALA A 525 -13.34 30.26 1.86
C ALA A 525 -11.96 29.63 1.65
N ARG A 526 -11.77 28.36 2.06
CA ARG A 526 -10.51 27.64 1.86
C ARG A 526 -10.22 27.32 0.40
N ILE A 527 -11.24 26.98 -0.39
CA ILE A 527 -11.08 26.72 -1.83
C ILE A 527 -10.68 28.00 -2.54
N ILE A 528 -11.39 29.11 -2.28
CA ILE A 528 -11.10 30.43 -2.85
C ILE A 528 -9.67 30.86 -2.48
N ALA A 529 -9.33 30.93 -1.20
CA ALA A 529 -8.00 31.34 -0.76
C ALA A 529 -6.87 30.48 -1.34
N ALA A 530 -7.07 29.16 -1.46
CA ALA A 530 -6.09 28.27 -2.07
C ALA A 530 -6.01 28.40 -3.60
N THR A 531 -7.12 28.78 -4.26
CA THR A 531 -7.17 29.07 -5.69
C THR A 531 -6.47 30.38 -5.99
N ASP A 532 -6.80 31.45 -5.27
CA ASP A 532 -6.21 32.78 -5.46
C ASP A 532 -4.70 32.76 -5.24
N LYS A 533 -4.24 32.07 -4.19
CA LYS A 533 -2.81 31.84 -3.93
C LYS A 533 -2.09 31.11 -5.07
N ARG A 534 -2.80 30.28 -5.84
CA ARG A 534 -2.22 29.61 -7.02
C ARG A 534 -2.22 30.51 -8.24
N LEU A 535 -3.31 31.25 -8.48
CA LEU A 535 -3.42 32.19 -9.58
C LEU A 535 -2.42 33.37 -9.44
N SER A 536 -2.11 33.78 -8.21
CA SER A 536 -1.15 34.87 -7.95
C SER A 536 0.31 34.50 -8.21
N ARG A 537 0.63 33.21 -8.36
CA ARG A 537 1.96 32.73 -8.77
C ARG A 537 1.94 32.69 -10.29
N LYS A 538 2.41 33.75 -10.94
CA LYS A 538 2.33 34.01 -12.40
C LYS A 538 2.82 32.88 -13.33
N ASP A 539 3.47 31.84 -12.82
CA ASP A 539 4.16 30.79 -13.62
C ASP A 539 3.25 29.67 -14.18
N TRP A 540 1.93 29.84 -14.32
CA TRP A 540 1.00 28.74 -14.63
C TRP A 540 0.22 28.85 -15.94
N PHE A 541 0.33 29.96 -16.68
CA PHE A 541 -0.45 30.18 -17.92
C PHE A 541 0.31 29.91 -19.22
N GLU A 542 1.57 29.47 -19.16
CA GLU A 542 2.34 29.05 -20.33
C GLU A 542 2.72 27.57 -20.19
N GLY A 543 2.07 26.70 -20.98
CA GLY A 543 2.30 25.25 -21.02
C GLY A 543 1.20 24.49 -21.73
#